data_AF-A0A6J2XCT6-F1
#
_entry.id   AF-A0A6J2XCT6-F1
#
_cell.length_a   1.000
_cell.length_b   1.000
_cell.length_c   1.000
_cell.angle_alpha   90.00
_cell.angle_beta   90.00
_cell.angle_gamma   90.00
#
_symmetry.space_group_name_H-M   'P 1'
#
loop_
_entity.id
_entity.type
_entity.pdbx_description
1 polymer ?
#
loop_
_entity_poly.entity_id
_entity_poly.type
_entity_poly.pdbx_seq_one_letter_code
_entity_poly.pdbx_strand_id
1 'polypeptide(L)'
;MTYYSQAVHAKGGAMQNCWGFIDGTPRQICRPSVEQENYYSGHKRFHCLKYQSVLYPDGIIVGLKGAFPGRRHDAGIFRESGLYNELEHVANFGPGEKFSLYGDQAYGLMDLLITPYQGRPADLQPYQEQFNQSMKRLRVSVEWGFQKVVGQFAFIDFRKNQKLLMQDVESMYKTTVLLTNCHTCLYGSQTATYFNIVPPNINVYFGIQ
;
A
#
# COMPACT_ATOMS: atom_id res chain seq x y z
N MET A 1 -7.88 6.21 14.06
CA MET A 1 -6.84 6.92 13.28
C MET A 1 -5.78 7.55 14.18
N THR A 2 -6.17 8.23 15.26
CA THR A 2 -5.25 8.82 16.27
C THR A 2 -4.19 7.84 16.80
N TYR A 3 -4.58 6.61 17.15
CA TYR A 3 -3.67 5.57 17.63
C TYR A 3 -2.54 5.27 16.62
N TYR A 4 -2.88 5.08 15.35
CA TYR A 4 -1.91 4.84 14.29
C TYR A 4 -1.06 6.08 13.99
N SER A 5 -1.65 7.28 13.99
CA SER A 5 -0.90 8.50 13.70
C SER A 5 0.13 8.85 14.78
N GLN A 6 -0.22 8.64 16.04
CA GLN A 6 0.72 8.77 17.15
C GLN A 6 1.90 7.81 17.01
N ALA A 7 1.66 6.56 16.57
CA ALA A 7 2.74 5.59 16.38
C ALA A 7 3.67 5.91 15.20
N VAL A 8 3.11 6.40 14.09
CA VAL A 8 3.90 6.92 12.96
C VAL A 8 4.76 8.09 13.42
N HIS A 9 4.18 9.04 14.14
CA HIS A 9 4.91 10.19 14.66
C HIS A 9 5.98 9.81 15.69
N ALA A 10 5.67 8.89 16.61
CA ALA A 10 6.62 8.38 17.62
C ALA A 10 7.83 7.67 17.01
N LYS A 11 7.71 7.13 15.79
CA LYS A 11 8.84 6.58 15.01
C LYS A 11 9.63 7.64 14.24
N GLY A 12 9.38 8.92 14.52
CA GLY A 12 10.06 10.06 13.94
C GLY A 12 9.51 10.47 12.59
N GLY A 13 8.24 10.17 12.29
CA GLY A 13 7.55 10.68 11.11
C GLY A 13 7.22 12.16 11.27
N ALA A 14 7.54 12.98 10.27
CA ALA A 14 7.28 14.42 10.33
C ALA A 14 5.78 14.76 10.37
N MET A 15 4.91 13.88 9.86
CA MET A 15 3.46 14.05 9.92
C MET A 15 2.89 13.55 11.25
N GLN A 16 2.31 14.45 12.04
CA GLN A 16 1.61 14.10 13.29
C GLN A 16 0.29 13.34 13.05
N ASN A 17 -0.26 13.46 11.85
CA ASN A 17 -1.58 12.96 11.48
C ASN A 17 -1.55 11.88 10.40
N CYS A 18 -0.37 11.34 10.07
CA CYS A 18 -0.25 10.24 9.12
C CYS A 18 -0.65 8.93 9.78
N TRP A 19 -1.74 8.31 9.33
CA TRP A 19 -2.32 7.12 9.98
C TRP A 19 -2.14 5.83 9.18
N GLY A 20 -1.51 5.90 8.01
CA GLY A 20 -1.28 4.76 7.15
C GLY A 20 -0.55 5.16 5.87
N PHE A 21 -0.15 4.16 5.10
CA PHE A 21 0.65 4.34 3.90
C PHE A 21 -0.04 3.70 2.70
N ILE A 22 -0.01 4.39 1.56
CA ILE A 22 -0.51 3.87 0.28
C ILE A 22 0.66 3.60 -0.66
N ASP A 23 0.63 2.46 -1.33
CA ASP A 23 1.62 2.15 -2.38
C ASP A 23 1.05 1.22 -3.46
N GLY A 24 1.67 1.31 -4.64
CA GLY A 24 1.43 0.42 -5.76
C GLY A 24 2.41 -0.76 -5.75
N THR A 25 1.93 -1.96 -6.06
CA THR A 25 2.80 -3.14 -6.20
C THR A 25 2.51 -3.87 -7.51
N PRO A 26 3.53 -4.07 -8.36
CA PRO A 26 3.39 -4.92 -9.54
C PRO A 26 3.58 -6.39 -9.14
N ARG A 27 2.67 -7.27 -9.57
CA ARG A 27 2.82 -8.72 -9.52
C ARG A 27 3.10 -9.25 -10.92
N GLN A 28 4.26 -9.88 -11.08
CA GLN A 28 4.72 -10.36 -12.39
C GLN A 28 3.84 -11.51 -12.88
N ILE A 29 3.45 -11.46 -14.14
CA ILE A 29 2.65 -12.49 -14.80
C ILE A 29 3.44 -13.14 -15.95
N CYS A 30 2.96 -14.29 -16.42
CA CYS A 30 3.39 -14.84 -17.70
C CYS A 30 3.03 -13.86 -18.83
N ARG A 31 3.83 -13.84 -19.90
CA ARG A 31 3.51 -13.05 -21.09
C ARG A 31 2.13 -13.46 -21.62
N PRO A 32 1.14 -12.56 -21.64
CA PRO A 32 -0.17 -12.87 -22.17
C PRO A 32 -0.11 -13.15 -23.68
N SER A 33 -0.99 -14.01 -24.18
CA SER A 33 -1.15 -14.26 -25.62
C SER A 33 -1.97 -13.18 -26.33
N VAL A 34 -2.72 -12.38 -25.58
CA VAL A 34 -3.64 -11.35 -26.08
C VAL A 34 -3.34 -10.04 -25.36
N GLU A 35 -3.38 -8.91 -26.08
CA GLU A 35 -3.18 -7.54 -25.56
C GLU A 35 -1.95 -7.38 -24.64
N GLN A 36 -0.86 -8.09 -24.93
CA GLN A 36 0.33 -8.15 -24.07
C GLN A 36 0.89 -6.77 -23.71
N GLU A 37 0.79 -5.80 -24.61
CA GLU A 37 1.23 -4.42 -24.47
C GLU A 37 0.49 -3.67 -23.35
N ASN A 38 -0.75 -4.06 -23.03
CA ASN A 38 -1.51 -3.48 -21.92
C ASN A 38 -0.92 -3.91 -20.56
N TYR A 39 -0.28 -5.08 -20.51
CA TYR A 39 0.27 -5.65 -19.30
C TYR A 39 1.77 -5.41 -19.14
N TYR A 40 2.46 -4.93 -20.17
CA TYR A 40 3.89 -4.65 -20.10
C TYR A 40 4.17 -3.31 -19.39
N SER A 41 4.89 -3.36 -18.26
CA SER A 41 5.37 -2.16 -17.58
C SER A 41 6.71 -1.72 -18.14
N GLY A 42 6.77 -0.57 -18.82
CA GLY A 42 8.03 -0.03 -19.35
C GLY A 42 9.08 0.27 -18.26
N HIS A 43 8.64 0.71 -17.08
CA HIS A 43 9.52 1.00 -15.95
C HIS A 43 10.11 -0.29 -15.33
N LYS A 44 9.27 -1.32 -15.12
CA LYS A 44 9.73 -2.59 -14.51
C LYS A 44 10.31 -3.59 -15.51
N ARG A 45 10.07 -3.38 -16.80
CA ARG A 45 10.52 -4.23 -17.92
C ARG A 45 10.02 -5.67 -17.87
N PHE A 46 8.77 -5.86 -17.43
CA PHE A 46 8.08 -7.15 -17.45
C PHE A 46 6.55 -6.99 -17.55
N HIS A 47 5.87 -8.09 -17.91
CA HIS A 47 4.42 -8.18 -17.87
C HIS A 47 3.93 -8.33 -16.43
N CYS A 48 2.99 -7.51 -16.01
CA CYS A 48 2.44 -7.55 -14.66
C CYS A 48 0.99 -7.08 -14.58
N LEU A 49 0.38 -7.44 -13.46
CA LEU A 49 -0.77 -6.76 -12.91
C LEU A 49 -0.30 -5.83 -11.80
N LYS A 50 -0.88 -4.63 -11.74
CA LYS A 50 -0.65 -3.68 -10.65
C LYS A 50 -1.79 -3.74 -9.66
N TYR A 51 -1.43 -3.62 -8.39
CA TYR A 51 -2.36 -3.47 -7.29
C TYR A 51 -1.99 -2.23 -6.50
N GLN A 52 -2.99 -1.57 -5.94
CA GLN A 52 -2.81 -0.47 -5.01
C GLN A 52 -3.30 -0.92 -3.64
N SER A 53 -2.51 -0.69 -2.61
CA SER A 53 -2.88 -1.06 -1.26
C SER A 53 -2.68 0.04 -0.25
N VAL A 54 -3.50 0.02 0.80
CA VAL A 54 -3.31 0.82 2.01
C VAL A 54 -2.87 -0.12 3.14
N LEU A 55 -1.75 0.20 3.77
CA LEU A 55 -1.18 -0.53 4.90
C LEU A 55 -1.22 0.34 6.16
N TYR A 56 -1.70 -0.23 7.26
CA TYR A 56 -1.66 0.40 8.57
C TYR A 56 -0.39 0.05 9.36
N PRO A 57 -0.04 0.86 10.38
CA PRO A 57 1.13 0.59 11.24
C PRO A 57 1.12 -0.74 11.99
N ASP A 58 -0.03 -1.40 12.14
CA ASP A 58 -0.14 -2.78 12.66
C ASP A 58 0.21 -3.85 11.62
N GLY A 59 0.50 -3.46 10.38
CA GLY A 59 0.80 -4.36 9.27
C GLY A 59 -0.42 -5.04 8.66
N ILE A 60 -1.64 -4.56 8.95
CA ILE A 60 -2.85 -4.98 8.23
C ILE A 60 -2.95 -4.22 6.91
N ILE A 61 -3.12 -4.97 5.81
CA ILE A 61 -3.46 -4.41 4.50
C ILE A 61 -4.98 -4.23 4.48
N VAL A 62 -5.44 -3.00 4.67
CA VAL A 62 -6.87 -2.68 4.84
C VAL A 62 -7.60 -2.42 3.52
N GLY A 63 -6.86 -2.08 2.48
CA GLY A 63 -7.41 -1.83 1.15
C GLY A 63 -6.52 -2.46 0.11
N LEU A 64 -7.13 -3.13 -0.87
CA LEU A 64 -6.43 -3.71 -2.01
C LEU A 64 -7.28 -3.55 -3.27
N LYS A 65 -6.88 -2.60 -4.13
CA LYS A 65 -7.50 -2.32 -5.42
C LYS A 65 -6.67 -2.93 -6.54
N GLY A 66 -7.36 -3.35 -7.60
CA GLY A 66 -6.79 -4.09 -8.71
C GLY A 66 -7.62 -5.34 -9.01
N ALA A 67 -7.24 -6.11 -10.02
CA ALA A 67 -5.99 -6.01 -10.76
C ALA A 67 -6.04 -4.98 -11.91
N PHE A 68 -5.01 -4.13 -12.03
CA PHE A 68 -4.89 -3.17 -13.13
C PHE A 68 -3.81 -3.61 -14.14
N PRO A 69 -3.96 -3.32 -15.45
CA PRO A 69 -2.93 -3.63 -16.43
C PRO A 69 -1.58 -2.94 -16.13
N GLY A 70 -0.47 -3.66 -16.26
CA GLY A 70 0.87 -3.20 -15.89
C GLY A 70 1.37 -1.92 -16.59
N ARG A 71 0.78 -1.55 -17.73
CA ARG A 71 1.07 -0.29 -18.45
C ARG A 71 0.51 0.95 -17.71
N ARG A 72 -0.49 0.78 -16.85
CA ARG A 72 -1.12 1.92 -16.14
C ARG A 72 -0.14 2.56 -15.14
N HIS A 73 -0.16 3.88 -15.08
CA HIS A 73 0.58 4.66 -14.08
C HIS A 73 -0.15 4.66 -12.74
N ASP A 74 0.57 4.80 -11.63
CA ASP A 74 -0.01 4.68 -10.29
C ASP A 74 -1.00 5.82 -9.98
N ALA A 75 -0.76 7.04 -10.51
CA ALA A 75 -1.73 8.14 -10.52
C ALA A 75 -3.04 7.78 -11.24
N GLY A 76 -2.94 7.10 -12.38
CA GLY A 76 -4.09 6.66 -13.17
C GLY A 76 -4.90 5.60 -12.42
N ILE A 77 -4.19 4.63 -11.82
CA ILE A 77 -4.78 3.61 -10.95
C ILE A 77 -5.50 4.26 -9.77
N PHE A 78 -4.88 5.24 -9.09
CA PHE A 78 -5.50 5.90 -7.95
C PHE A 78 -6.84 6.56 -8.32
N ARG A 79 -6.88 7.29 -9.45
CA ARG A 79 -8.11 7.90 -9.96
C ARG A 79 -9.16 6.85 -10.36
N GLU A 80 -8.76 5.80 -11.07
CA GLU A 80 -9.66 4.73 -11.53
C GLU A 80 -10.19 3.86 -10.38
N SER A 81 -9.41 3.71 -9.29
CA SER A 81 -9.74 2.84 -8.16
C SER A 81 -10.90 3.33 -7.29
N GLY A 82 -11.27 4.62 -7.39
CA GLY A 82 -12.24 5.25 -6.49
C GLY A 82 -11.78 5.36 -5.03
N LEU A 83 -10.52 5.02 -4.71
CA LEU A 83 -10.04 4.97 -3.33
C LEU A 83 -10.12 6.33 -2.64
N TYR A 84 -9.87 7.44 -3.35
CA TYR A 84 -10.01 8.77 -2.76
C TYR A 84 -11.45 9.07 -2.33
N ASN A 85 -12.43 8.71 -3.16
CA ASN A 85 -13.84 8.89 -2.82
C ASN A 85 -14.21 8.04 -1.59
N GLU A 86 -13.70 6.81 -1.50
CA GLU A 86 -13.90 5.97 -0.31
C GLU A 86 -13.27 6.59 0.93
N LEU A 87 -12.07 7.16 0.81
CA LEU A 87 -11.42 7.89 1.89
C LEU A 87 -12.26 9.09 2.34
N GLU A 88 -12.81 9.88 1.41
CA GLU A 88 -13.69 11.02 1.74
C GLU A 88 -14.95 10.58 2.50
N HIS A 89 -15.54 9.44 2.13
CA HIS A 89 -16.73 8.93 2.83
C HIS A 89 -16.41 8.44 4.25
N VAL A 90 -15.21 7.88 4.46
CA VAL A 90 -14.76 7.36 5.77
C VAL A 90 -14.13 8.46 6.63
N ALA A 91 -13.67 9.56 6.02
CA ALA A 91 -13.03 10.70 6.67
C ALA A 91 -14.04 11.62 7.38
N ASN A 92 -14.83 11.06 8.29
CA ASN A 92 -15.70 11.82 9.20
C ASN A 92 -14.95 12.14 10.49
N PHE A 93 -14.16 13.22 10.47
CA PHE A 93 -13.30 13.63 11.59
C PHE A 93 -14.01 14.61 12.54
N GLY A 94 -13.63 14.59 13.82
CA GLY A 94 -14.12 15.57 14.77
C GLY A 94 -13.67 17.00 14.41
N PRO A 95 -14.30 18.03 14.99
CA PRO A 95 -13.89 19.42 14.77
C PRO A 95 -12.40 19.64 15.05
N GLY A 96 -11.65 20.05 14.03
CA GLY A 96 -10.20 20.32 14.13
C GLY A 96 -9.28 19.11 13.91
N GLU A 97 -9.84 17.91 13.77
CA GLU A 97 -9.06 16.72 13.41
C GLU A 97 -8.86 16.65 11.89
N LYS A 98 -7.63 16.37 11.47
CA LYS A 98 -7.29 16.11 10.06
C LYS A 98 -6.36 14.92 10.01
N PHE A 99 -6.74 13.85 9.35
CA PHE A 99 -5.88 12.67 9.14
C PHE A 99 -5.64 12.46 7.64
N SER A 100 -4.42 12.09 7.27
CA SER A 100 -4.06 11.86 5.88
C SER A 100 -3.23 10.58 5.74
N LEU A 101 -3.38 9.88 4.63
CA LEU A 101 -2.45 8.82 4.24
C LEU A 101 -1.17 9.44 3.68
N TYR A 102 -0.07 8.68 3.71
CA TYR A 102 1.16 9.06 3.03
C TYR A 102 1.47 8.12 1.87
N GLY A 103 1.65 8.69 0.68
CA GLY A 103 1.92 7.97 -0.56
C GLY A 103 3.30 8.19 -1.13
N ASP A 104 3.61 7.50 -2.22
CA ASP A 104 4.74 7.85 -3.08
C ASP A 104 4.51 9.16 -3.86
N GLN A 105 5.54 9.63 -4.56
CA GLN A 105 5.47 10.84 -5.37
C GLN A 105 4.64 10.67 -6.66
N ALA A 106 4.36 9.44 -7.08
CA ALA A 106 3.53 9.19 -8.26
C ALA A 106 2.06 9.50 -7.98
N TYR A 107 1.65 9.57 -6.71
CA TYR A 107 0.34 10.10 -6.32
C TYR A 107 0.29 11.64 -6.35
N GLY A 108 -0.90 12.18 -6.64
CA GLY A 108 -1.17 13.62 -6.51
C GLY A 108 -1.33 14.01 -5.04
N LEU A 109 -0.85 15.21 -4.68
CA LEU A 109 -1.09 15.80 -3.36
C LEU A 109 -2.59 16.16 -3.23
N MET A 110 -3.22 15.70 -2.16
CA MET A 110 -4.64 15.94 -1.84
C MET A 110 -4.82 16.07 -0.31
N ASP A 111 -5.98 16.54 0.15
CA ASP A 111 -6.23 16.76 1.59
C ASP A 111 -6.08 15.48 2.43
N LEU A 112 -6.55 14.36 1.90
CA LEU A 112 -6.48 13.04 2.58
C LEU A 112 -5.27 12.21 2.16
N LEU A 113 -4.43 12.70 1.24
CA LEU A 113 -3.24 12.00 0.74
C LEU A 113 -2.06 12.95 0.55
N ILE A 114 -1.07 12.84 1.43
CA ILE A 114 0.16 13.61 1.37
C ILE A 114 1.25 12.81 0.66
N THR A 115 2.03 13.50 -0.16
CA THR A 115 3.16 12.94 -0.91
C THR A 115 4.44 13.72 -0.62
N PRO A 116 5.63 13.17 -0.93
CA PRO A 116 6.89 13.85 -0.70
C PRO A 116 6.95 15.20 -1.43
N TYR A 117 7.67 16.17 -0.86
CA TYR A 117 8.03 17.39 -1.59
C TYR A 117 8.78 17.05 -2.87
N GLN A 118 8.36 17.64 -3.99
CA GLN A 118 8.92 17.37 -5.31
C GLN A 118 10.13 18.27 -5.59
N GLY A 119 11.13 17.73 -6.28
CA GLY A 119 12.35 18.44 -6.65
C GLY A 119 13.56 17.51 -6.62
N ARG A 120 14.68 17.92 -7.19
CA ARG A 120 15.96 17.22 -6.92
C ARG A 120 16.39 17.57 -5.49
N PRO A 121 17.16 16.72 -4.80
CA PRO A 121 17.65 17.03 -3.46
C PRO A 121 18.35 18.40 -3.36
N ALA A 122 19.06 18.82 -4.42
CA ALA A 122 19.71 20.13 -4.49
C ALA A 122 18.75 21.33 -4.57
N ASP A 123 17.49 21.10 -5.00
CA ASP A 123 16.47 22.13 -5.15
C ASP A 123 15.54 22.22 -3.92
N LEU A 124 15.63 21.24 -3.00
CA LEU A 124 14.80 21.17 -1.80
C LEU A 124 15.42 22.00 -0.67
N GLN A 125 14.57 22.71 0.06
CA GLN A 125 14.98 23.33 1.32
C GLN A 125 15.33 22.24 2.34
N PRO A 126 16.26 22.51 3.29
CA PRO A 126 16.68 21.50 4.28
C PRO A 126 15.52 20.86 5.05
N TYR A 127 14.48 21.65 5.38
CA TYR A 127 13.30 21.12 6.08
C TYR A 127 12.46 20.17 5.20
N GLN A 128 12.39 20.40 3.88
CA GLN A 128 11.67 19.54 2.93
C GLN A 128 12.39 18.22 2.74
N GLU A 129 13.73 18.26 2.67
CA GLU A 129 14.55 17.07 2.62
C GLU A 129 14.39 16.25 3.91
N GLN A 130 14.48 16.88 5.08
CA GLN A 130 14.29 16.22 6.36
C GLN A 130 12.89 15.59 6.47
N PHE A 131 11.85 16.30 6.04
CA PHE A 131 10.49 15.78 5.95
C PHE A 131 10.45 14.52 5.07
N ASN A 132 10.93 14.60 3.84
CA ASN A 132 10.92 13.50 2.87
C ASN A 132 11.71 12.29 3.38
N GLN A 133 12.89 12.50 3.95
CA GLN A 133 13.72 11.44 4.52
C GLN A 133 13.01 10.74 5.69
N SER A 134 12.41 11.51 6.61
CA SER A 134 11.71 10.96 7.77
C SER A 134 10.53 10.07 7.34
N MET A 135 9.72 10.53 6.40
CA MET A 135 8.54 9.80 5.93
C MET A 135 8.92 8.62 5.03
N LYS A 136 9.93 8.76 4.17
CA LYS A 136 10.46 7.68 3.32
C LYS A 136 10.94 6.50 4.15
N ARG A 137 11.62 6.76 5.27
CA ARG A 137 12.08 5.71 6.20
C ARG A 137 10.92 4.87 6.73
N LEU A 138 9.82 5.51 7.12
CA LEU A 138 8.65 4.82 7.65
C LEU A 138 7.84 4.11 6.56
N ARG A 139 7.75 4.70 5.37
CA ARG A 139 7.03 4.14 4.21
C ARG A 139 7.61 2.81 3.74
N VAL A 140 8.88 2.51 4.03
CA VAL A 140 9.50 1.20 3.73
C VAL A 140 8.72 0.03 4.35
N SER A 141 7.93 0.29 5.39
CA SER A 141 7.02 -0.69 5.99
C SER A 141 5.97 -1.26 5.04
N VAL A 142 5.61 -0.53 3.99
CA VAL A 142 4.71 -1.03 2.94
C VAL A 142 5.35 -2.17 2.16
N GLU A 143 6.65 -2.06 1.88
CA GLU A 143 7.40 -3.11 1.22
C GLU A 143 7.47 -4.38 2.08
N TRP A 144 7.61 -4.24 3.40
CA TRP A 144 7.55 -5.38 4.32
C TRP A 144 6.18 -6.07 4.30
N GLY A 145 5.09 -5.30 4.20
CA GLY A 145 3.74 -5.83 4.01
C GLY A 145 3.64 -6.70 2.76
N PHE A 146 4.08 -6.19 1.61
CA PHE A 146 4.08 -6.94 0.35
C PHE A 146 5.00 -8.17 0.39
N GLN A 147 6.18 -8.03 0.99
CA GLN A 147 7.13 -9.13 1.18
C GLN A 147 6.54 -10.24 2.04
N LYS A 148 5.78 -9.90 3.10
CA LYS A 148 5.10 -10.89 3.93
C LYS A 148 4.10 -11.71 3.12
N VAL A 149 3.30 -11.07 2.25
CA VAL A 149 2.32 -11.78 1.38
C VAL A 149 3.03 -12.78 0.47
N VAL A 150 4.11 -12.35 -0.19
CA VAL A 150 4.89 -13.23 -1.09
C VAL A 150 5.62 -14.33 -0.33
N GLY A 151 6.19 -14.02 0.84
CA GLY A 151 6.90 -14.99 1.68
C GLY A 151 5.98 -16.08 2.23
N GLN A 152 4.73 -15.75 2.56
CA GLN A 152 3.73 -16.72 3.02
C GLN A 152 3.17 -17.57 1.86
N PHE A 153 3.04 -16.99 0.67
CA PHE A 153 2.37 -17.61 -0.46
C PHE A 153 3.20 -17.53 -1.73
N ALA A 154 4.35 -18.21 -1.76
CA ALA A 154 5.32 -18.13 -2.86
C ALA A 154 4.74 -18.41 -4.26
N PHE A 155 3.63 -19.15 -4.37
CA PHE A 155 2.99 -19.43 -5.65
C PHE A 155 2.52 -18.17 -6.39
N ILE A 156 2.17 -17.08 -5.69
CA ILE A 156 1.75 -15.81 -6.32
C ILE A 156 2.91 -15.04 -6.96
N ASP A 157 4.15 -15.37 -6.59
CA ASP A 157 5.37 -14.78 -7.16
C ASP A 157 5.97 -15.64 -8.27
N PHE A 158 5.48 -16.88 -8.42
CA PHE A 158 5.90 -17.77 -9.49
C PHE A 158 5.24 -17.39 -10.83
N ARG A 159 5.80 -16.39 -11.52
CA ARG A 159 5.26 -15.80 -12.76
C ARG A 159 4.84 -16.81 -13.85
N LYS A 160 5.55 -17.95 -13.96
CA LYS A 160 5.24 -18.98 -14.98
C LYS A 160 3.86 -19.61 -14.75
N ASN A 161 3.37 -19.54 -13.52
CA ASN A 161 2.05 -20.01 -13.09
C ASN A 161 1.08 -18.85 -12.77
N GLN A 162 1.40 -17.63 -13.22
CA GLN A 162 0.50 -16.49 -13.15
C GLN A 162 0.00 -16.19 -14.55
N LYS A 163 -0.94 -17.01 -15.04
CA LYS A 163 -1.41 -16.97 -16.43
C LYS A 163 -2.79 -16.33 -16.51
N LEU A 164 -2.86 -15.14 -17.11
CA LEU A 164 -4.14 -14.51 -17.44
C LEU A 164 -4.98 -15.44 -18.31
N LEU A 165 -6.30 -15.39 -18.15
CA LEU A 165 -7.30 -16.20 -18.86
C LEU A 165 -7.29 -17.71 -18.55
N MET A 166 -6.26 -18.23 -17.88
CA MET A 166 -6.22 -19.62 -17.42
C MET A 166 -6.49 -19.75 -15.92
N GLN A 167 -6.22 -18.70 -15.17
CA GLN A 167 -6.36 -18.65 -13.72
C GLN A 167 -6.90 -17.28 -13.32
N ASP A 168 -7.64 -17.25 -12.22
CA ASP A 168 -8.05 -16.00 -11.59
C ASP A 168 -6.91 -15.45 -10.72
N VAL A 169 -5.91 -14.88 -11.39
CA VAL A 169 -4.70 -14.31 -10.76
C VAL A 169 -5.04 -13.20 -9.77
N GLU A 170 -6.11 -12.45 -10.04
CA GLU A 170 -6.56 -11.37 -9.18
C GLU A 170 -7.13 -11.91 -7.86
N SER A 171 -8.11 -12.82 -7.94
CA SER A 171 -8.70 -13.42 -6.74
C SER A 171 -7.68 -14.21 -5.95
N MET A 172 -6.73 -14.88 -6.61
CA MET A 172 -5.61 -15.54 -5.93
C MET A 172 -4.81 -14.54 -5.09
N TYR A 173 -4.43 -13.38 -5.64
CA TYR A 173 -3.66 -12.38 -4.90
C TYR A 173 -4.47 -11.72 -3.77
N LYS A 174 -5.74 -11.39 -4.02
CA LYS A 174 -6.64 -10.83 -2.98
C LYS A 174 -6.83 -11.80 -1.82
N THR A 175 -7.00 -13.09 -2.12
CA THR A 175 -7.14 -14.14 -1.11
C THR A 175 -5.87 -14.30 -0.29
N THR A 176 -4.69 -14.29 -0.92
CA THR A 176 -3.43 -14.38 -0.16
C THR A 176 -3.18 -13.16 0.73
N VAL A 177 -3.62 -11.97 0.32
CA VAL A 177 -3.59 -10.78 1.19
C VAL A 177 -4.52 -10.94 2.40
N LEU A 178 -5.75 -11.43 2.20
CA LEU A 178 -6.68 -11.73 3.30
C LEU A 178 -6.08 -12.73 4.29
N LEU A 179 -5.54 -13.84 3.80
CA LEU A 179 -4.90 -14.85 4.63
C LEU A 179 -3.63 -14.31 5.32
N THR A 180 -2.90 -13.41 4.66
CA THR A 180 -1.74 -12.73 5.27
C THR A 180 -2.18 -11.83 6.42
N ASN A 181 -3.30 -11.12 6.30
CA ASN A 181 -3.87 -10.35 7.40
C ASN A 181 -4.26 -11.25 8.57
N CYS A 182 -4.87 -12.42 8.31
CA CYS A 182 -5.15 -13.42 9.35
C CYS A 182 -3.86 -13.87 10.05
N HIS A 183 -2.80 -14.16 9.29
CA HIS A 183 -1.50 -14.47 9.85
C HIS A 183 -0.95 -13.30 10.68
N THR A 184 -1.11 -12.04 10.24
CA THR A 184 -0.70 -10.86 11.02
C THR A 184 -1.46 -10.77 12.33
N CYS A 185 -2.77 -11.06 12.35
CA CYS A 185 -3.57 -11.06 13.58
C CYS A 185 -3.10 -12.12 14.59
N LEU A 186 -2.68 -13.29 14.11
CA LEU A 186 -2.28 -14.42 14.97
C LEU A 186 -0.81 -14.36 15.43
N TYR A 187 0.08 -13.86 14.58
CA TYR A 187 1.54 -13.97 14.78
C TYR A 187 2.29 -12.65 14.64
N GLY A 188 1.59 -11.55 14.37
CA GLY A 188 2.21 -10.25 14.12
C GLY A 188 2.86 -10.10 12.75
N SER A 189 3.53 -8.96 12.58
CA SER A 189 4.28 -8.60 11.38
C SER A 189 5.50 -7.76 11.74
N GLN A 190 6.48 -7.71 10.83
CA GLN A 190 7.62 -6.80 10.98
C GLN A 190 7.17 -5.35 11.11
N THR A 191 6.13 -4.95 10.36
CA THR A 191 5.51 -3.62 10.43
C THR A 191 4.94 -3.33 11.82
N ALA A 192 4.16 -4.25 12.38
CA ALA A 192 3.60 -4.14 13.73
C ALA A 192 4.69 -3.92 14.79
N THR A 193 5.73 -4.76 14.76
CA THR A 193 6.89 -4.66 15.65
C THR A 193 7.62 -3.33 15.46
N TYR A 194 7.81 -2.90 14.21
CA TYR A 194 8.50 -1.65 13.90
C TYR A 194 7.78 -0.44 14.47
N PHE A 195 6.46 -0.35 14.35
CA PHE A 195 5.67 0.75 14.90
C PHE A 195 5.29 0.57 16.37
N ASN A 196 5.63 -0.57 16.98
CA ASN A 196 5.24 -0.94 18.34
C ASN A 196 3.72 -0.94 18.53
N ILE A 197 3.02 -1.56 17.58
CA ILE A 197 1.56 -1.69 17.56
C ILE A 197 1.20 -3.17 17.63
N VAL A 198 0.19 -3.50 18.44
CA VAL A 198 -0.37 -4.85 18.48
C VAL A 198 -1.47 -4.93 17.41
N PRO A 199 -1.39 -5.88 16.46
CA PRO A 199 -2.47 -6.08 15.49
C PRO A 199 -3.77 -6.49 16.16
N PRO A 200 -4.93 -6.23 15.53
CA PRO A 200 -6.20 -6.74 16.04
C PRO A 200 -6.14 -8.26 16.13
N ASN A 201 -6.85 -8.83 17.11
CA ASN A 201 -7.07 -10.27 17.11
C ASN A 201 -7.98 -10.66 15.92
N ILE A 202 -7.99 -11.95 15.59
CA ILE A 202 -8.70 -12.45 14.41
C ILE A 202 -10.21 -12.19 14.44
N ASN A 203 -10.84 -12.21 15.62
CA ASN A 203 -12.28 -11.95 15.76
C ASN A 203 -12.60 -10.48 15.48
N VAL A 204 -11.80 -9.55 16.03
CA VAL A 204 -11.93 -8.12 15.76
C VAL A 204 -11.72 -7.82 14.28
N TYR A 205 -10.74 -8.47 13.64
CA TYR A 205 -10.47 -8.30 12.21
C TYR A 205 -11.67 -8.71 11.33
N PHE A 206 -12.35 -9.81 11.67
CA PHE A 206 -13.53 -10.27 10.94
C PHE A 206 -14.85 -9.67 11.42
N GLY A 207 -14.84 -8.85 12.47
CA GLY A 207 -16.06 -8.31 13.09
C GLY A 207 -16.94 -9.38 13.74
N ILE A 208 -16.33 -10.49 14.19
CA ILE A 208 -17.03 -11.57 14.90
C ILE A 208 -17.06 -11.20 16.39
N GLN A 209 -18.26 -11.07 16.94
CA GLN A 209 -18.50 -10.87 18.37
C GLN A 209 -18.55 -12.20 19.11
#